data_AF-A0A522MYE8-F1
#
_entry.id   AF-A0A522MYE8-F1
#
_cell.length_a   1.000
_cell.length_b   1.000
_cell.length_c   1.000
_cell.angle_alpha   90.00
_cell.angle_beta   90.00
_cell.angle_gamma   90.00
#
_symmetry.space_group_name_H-M   'P 1'
#
loop_
_entity.id
_entity.type
_entity.pdbx_description
1 polymer ?
#
loop_
_entity_poly.entity_id
_entity_poly.type
_entity_poly.pdbx_seq_one_letter_code
_entity_poly.pdbx_strand_id
1 'polypeptide(L)'
;MRKVKSFLGGLGLVVLLALGLALWSRLPPAAVGGLLLVLVLWLLLTRRGQQALSVAGVGISTLGQRIGASSVIVIGIAGVVGVLVAMLAMGEGFQATLQQTGSNDTAIVLRGGSNAELNSVLERDNLSVIANAPGVARGPGGKPLASAELSVVANLPKKSDPGAEANVSIRGVGDEAWALRPNVKIVQGRRFKPGLRELVVGQGALRQFAGVEVGHQLRLAGQEWTIVGEFVSHDSHDSELWGDAQTVAAAYRRGSSAQSVTVRLTSPAAFDSFKAALLADPRLKVDVSTTREYYTKQSEGLTKVIRVVGITVGTIMAIGAIFGALTRC
;
A
#
# COMPACT_ATOMS: atom_id res chain seq x y z
N MET A 1 -51.60 12.79 -10.01
CA MET A 1 -51.53 11.97 -8.77
C MET A 1 -51.05 10.53 -8.99
N ARG A 2 -51.34 9.85 -10.12
CA ARG A 2 -50.92 8.45 -10.37
C ARG A 2 -49.40 8.24 -10.56
N LYS A 3 -48.70 9.17 -11.23
CA LYS A 3 -47.23 9.10 -11.44
C LYS A 3 -46.39 9.28 -10.16
N VAL A 4 -46.89 10.04 -9.18
CA VAL A 4 -46.17 10.27 -7.91
C VAL A 4 -46.23 9.03 -7.01
N LYS A 5 -47.36 8.30 -6.99
CA LYS A 5 -47.48 7.02 -6.26
C LYS A 5 -46.59 5.90 -6.84
N SER A 6 -46.43 5.81 -8.16
CA SER A 6 -45.51 4.82 -8.75
C SER A 6 -44.04 5.17 -8.53
N PHE A 7 -43.71 6.47 -8.52
CA PHE A 7 -42.36 6.94 -8.22
C PHE A 7 -41.99 6.75 -6.73
N LEU A 8 -42.91 7.03 -5.80
CA LEU A 8 -42.73 6.72 -4.37
C LEU A 8 -42.65 5.21 -4.09
N GLY A 9 -43.43 4.39 -4.80
CA GLY A 9 -43.34 2.93 -4.71
C GLY A 9 -41.99 2.40 -5.21
N GLY A 10 -41.50 2.92 -6.34
CA GLY A 10 -40.17 2.58 -6.86
C GLY A 10 -39.03 3.03 -5.94
N LEU A 11 -39.12 4.24 -5.39
CA LEU A 11 -38.13 4.76 -4.43
C LEU A 11 -38.13 3.94 -3.14
N GLY A 12 -39.31 3.56 -2.63
CA GLY A 12 -39.44 2.71 -1.45
C GLY A 12 -38.85 1.31 -1.66
N LEU A 13 -39.01 0.72 -2.85
CA LEU A 13 -38.41 -0.56 -3.21
C LEU A 13 -36.87 -0.47 -3.29
N VAL A 14 -36.33 0.63 -3.83
CA VAL A 14 -34.89 0.87 -3.91
C VAL A 14 -34.29 1.06 -2.52
N VAL A 15 -34.97 1.80 -1.63
CA VAL A 15 -34.53 1.97 -0.23
C VAL A 15 -34.59 0.64 0.53
N LEU A 16 -35.63 -0.18 0.33
CA LEU A 16 -35.73 -1.53 0.90
C LEU A 16 -34.63 -2.46 0.40
N LEU A 17 -34.31 -2.42 -0.90
CA LEU A 17 -33.21 -3.18 -1.48
C LEU A 17 -31.86 -2.73 -0.93
N ALA A 18 -31.63 -1.42 -0.82
CA ALA A 18 -30.39 -0.86 -0.25
C ALA A 18 -30.23 -1.22 1.24
N LEU A 19 -31.31 -1.17 2.02
CA LEU A 19 -31.32 -1.61 3.42
C LEU A 19 -31.10 -3.12 3.54
N GLY A 20 -31.72 -3.93 2.67
CA GLY A 20 -31.50 -5.37 2.61
C GLY A 20 -30.05 -5.72 2.24
N LEU A 21 -29.46 -5.02 1.28
CA LEU A 21 -28.05 -5.20 0.90
C LEU A 21 -27.10 -4.80 2.03
N ALA A 22 -27.39 -3.69 2.72
CA ALA A 22 -26.60 -3.23 3.86
C ALA A 22 -26.69 -4.21 5.04
N LEU A 23 -27.87 -4.77 5.30
CA LEU A 23 -28.08 -5.79 6.32
C LEU A 23 -27.38 -7.11 5.95
N TRP A 24 -27.43 -7.51 4.67
CA TRP A 24 -26.72 -8.67 4.13
C TRP A 24 -25.20 -8.52 4.23
N SER A 25 -24.66 -7.35 3.92
CA SER A 25 -23.21 -7.08 3.99
C SER A 25 -22.63 -7.15 5.40
N ARG A 26 -23.48 -7.08 6.43
CA ARG A 26 -23.08 -7.16 7.85
C ARG A 26 -23.44 -8.48 8.52
N LEU A 27 -24.06 -9.42 7.80
CA LEU A 27 -24.48 -10.71 8.36
C LEU A 27 -23.25 -11.65 8.52
N PRO A 28 -23.11 -12.33 9.67
CA PRO A 28 -22.08 -13.36 9.83
C PRO A 28 -22.27 -14.50 8.81
N PRO A 29 -21.19 -15.16 8.36
CA PRO A 29 -21.29 -16.25 7.37
C PRO A 29 -22.19 -17.40 7.82
N ALA A 30 -22.30 -17.64 9.14
CA ALA A 30 -23.24 -18.61 9.70
C ALA A 30 -24.72 -18.20 9.54
N ALA A 31 -25.03 -16.91 9.66
CA ALA A 31 -26.38 -16.39 9.49
C ALA A 31 -26.82 -16.41 8.01
N VAL A 32 -25.88 -16.19 7.09
CA VAL A 32 -26.09 -16.38 5.64
C VAL A 32 -26.43 -17.84 5.33
N GLY A 33 -25.68 -18.79 5.92
CA GLY A 33 -25.98 -20.22 5.79
C GLY A 33 -27.37 -20.60 6.30
N GLY A 34 -27.79 -20.06 7.44
CA GLY A 34 -29.15 -20.26 7.98
C GLY A 34 -30.25 -19.69 7.08
N LEU A 35 -30.04 -18.50 6.52
CA LEU A 35 -30.97 -17.87 5.57
C LEU A 35 -31.12 -18.68 4.28
N LEU A 36 -30.02 -19.23 3.76
CA LEU A 36 -30.05 -20.11 2.59
C LEU A 36 -30.81 -21.41 2.87
N LEU A 37 -30.62 -22.02 4.04
CA LEU A 37 -31.37 -23.21 4.44
C LEU A 37 -32.87 -22.93 4.57
N VAL A 38 -33.25 -21.80 5.18
CA VAL A 38 -34.64 -21.36 5.29
C VAL A 38 -35.24 -21.09 3.91
N LEU A 39 -34.50 -20.46 3.00
CA LEU A 39 -34.92 -20.22 1.62
C LEU A 39 -35.16 -21.53 0.87
N VAL A 40 -34.24 -22.49 0.99
CA VAL A 40 -34.35 -23.82 0.37
C VAL A 40 -35.53 -24.60 0.96
N LEU A 41 -35.70 -24.58 2.28
CA LEU A 41 -36.86 -25.19 2.95
C LEU A 41 -38.17 -24.55 2.47
N TRP A 42 -38.22 -23.22 2.34
CA TRP A 42 -39.40 -22.51 1.87
C TRP A 42 -39.72 -22.84 0.40
N LEU A 43 -38.70 -22.89 -0.46
CA LEU A 43 -38.85 -23.26 -1.88
C LEU A 43 -39.39 -24.68 -2.07
N LEU A 44 -38.98 -25.62 -1.20
CA LEU A 44 -39.40 -27.02 -1.25
C LEU A 44 -40.77 -27.26 -0.59
N LEU A 45 -41.06 -26.62 0.55
CA LEU A 45 -42.30 -26.86 1.32
C LEU A 45 -43.51 -26.06 0.80
N THR A 46 -43.32 -24.88 0.22
CA THR A 46 -44.47 -24.05 -0.18
C THR A 46 -44.84 -24.24 -1.65
N ARG A 47 -46.16 -24.34 -1.93
CA ARG A 47 -46.70 -24.41 -3.30
C ARG A 47 -46.26 -23.22 -4.18
N ARG A 48 -46.10 -22.04 -3.59
CA ARG A 48 -45.59 -20.83 -4.27
C ARG A 48 -44.09 -20.94 -4.58
N GLY A 49 -43.30 -21.58 -3.71
CA GLY A 49 -41.88 -21.86 -3.94
C GLY A 49 -41.66 -22.86 -5.08
N GLN A 50 -42.48 -23.92 -5.13
CA GLN A 50 -42.45 -24.89 -6.22
C GLN A 50 -42.85 -24.27 -7.58
N GLN A 51 -43.81 -23.34 -7.57
CA GLN A 51 -44.17 -22.54 -8.76
C GLN A 51 -43.04 -21.61 -9.21
N ALA A 52 -42.31 -21.00 -8.27
CA ALA A 52 -41.14 -20.18 -8.60
C ALA A 52 -39.99 -21.04 -9.17
N LEU A 53 -39.78 -22.24 -8.62
CA LEU A 53 -38.79 -23.22 -9.12
C LEU A 53 -39.11 -23.72 -10.53
N SER A 54 -40.38 -24.00 -10.83
CA SER A 54 -40.77 -24.45 -12.17
C SER A 54 -40.62 -23.33 -13.20
N VAL A 55 -41.00 -22.09 -12.87
CA VAL A 55 -40.78 -20.92 -13.74
C VAL A 55 -39.29 -20.64 -13.94
N ALA A 56 -38.48 -20.70 -12.88
CA ALA A 56 -37.02 -20.59 -12.98
C ALA A 56 -36.43 -21.74 -13.83
N GLY A 57 -36.96 -22.95 -13.69
CA GLY A 57 -36.57 -24.13 -14.47
C GLY A 57 -36.83 -23.97 -15.97
N VAL A 58 -37.95 -23.35 -16.36
CA VAL A 58 -38.21 -22.99 -17.77
C VAL A 58 -37.23 -21.91 -18.24
N GLY A 59 -36.91 -20.92 -17.40
CA GLY A 59 -35.87 -19.93 -17.69
C GLY A 59 -34.50 -20.57 -17.92
N ILE A 60 -34.10 -21.51 -17.06
CA ILE A 60 -32.81 -22.20 -17.14
C ILE A 60 -32.76 -23.16 -18.34
N SER A 61 -33.85 -23.86 -18.66
CA SER A 61 -33.89 -24.77 -19.81
C SER A 61 -33.79 -24.04 -21.15
N THR A 62 -34.27 -22.78 -21.21
CA THR A 62 -34.13 -21.93 -22.41
C THR A 62 -32.76 -21.26 -22.55
N LEU A 63 -31.90 -21.25 -21.51
CA LEU A 63 -30.51 -20.75 -21.63
C LEU A 63 -29.72 -21.54 -22.68
N GLY A 64 -29.96 -22.85 -22.77
CA GLY A 64 -29.33 -23.74 -23.76
C GLY A 64 -29.67 -23.39 -25.21
N GLN A 65 -30.78 -22.66 -25.45
CA GLN A 65 -31.13 -22.18 -26.79
C GLN A 65 -30.51 -20.81 -27.11
N ARG A 66 -29.94 -20.12 -26.12
CA ARG A 66 -29.36 -18.76 -26.22
C ARG A 66 -27.95 -18.72 -25.65
N ILE A 67 -27.15 -19.74 -25.93
CA ILE A 67 -25.80 -19.92 -25.37
C ILE A 67 -24.91 -18.72 -25.71
N GLY A 68 -24.95 -18.22 -26.96
CA GLY A 68 -24.14 -17.06 -27.35
C GLY A 68 -24.45 -15.79 -26.54
N ALA A 69 -25.73 -15.41 -26.46
CA ALA A 69 -26.15 -14.21 -25.72
C ALA A 69 -25.94 -14.36 -24.21
N SER A 70 -26.15 -15.55 -23.65
CA SER A 70 -25.99 -15.81 -22.21
C SER A 70 -24.51 -15.84 -21.80
N SER A 71 -23.65 -16.43 -22.62
CA SER A 71 -22.20 -16.48 -22.36
C SER A 71 -21.56 -15.10 -22.38
N VAL A 72 -21.96 -14.21 -23.29
CA VAL A 72 -21.46 -12.82 -23.33
C VAL A 72 -21.78 -12.08 -22.02
N ILE A 73 -22.99 -12.28 -21.48
CA ILE A 73 -23.40 -11.65 -20.21
C ILE A 73 -22.59 -12.22 -19.04
N VAL A 74 -22.44 -13.55 -18.95
CA VAL A 74 -21.70 -14.20 -17.86
C VAL A 74 -20.22 -13.81 -17.90
N ILE A 75 -19.59 -13.86 -19.06
CA ILE A 75 -18.17 -13.47 -19.23
C ILE A 75 -17.99 -11.98 -18.95
N GLY A 76 -18.93 -11.12 -19.40
CA GLY A 76 -18.90 -9.69 -19.12
C GLY A 76 -18.95 -9.38 -17.62
N ILE A 77 -19.88 -10.03 -16.89
CA ILE A 77 -19.99 -9.86 -15.44
C ILE A 77 -18.75 -10.43 -14.73
N ALA A 78 -18.31 -11.64 -15.10
CA ALA A 78 -17.15 -12.28 -14.50
C ALA A 78 -15.87 -11.48 -14.72
N GLY A 79 -15.65 -10.94 -15.92
CA GLY A 79 -14.50 -10.10 -16.23
C GLY A 79 -14.47 -8.83 -15.39
N VAL A 80 -15.61 -8.15 -15.25
CA VAL A 80 -15.71 -6.93 -14.46
C VAL A 80 -15.52 -7.20 -12.95
N VAL A 81 -16.20 -8.22 -12.41
CA VAL A 81 -16.03 -8.62 -11.01
C VAL A 81 -14.58 -9.05 -10.76
N GLY A 82 -13.98 -9.80 -11.69
CA GLY A 82 -12.58 -10.22 -11.61
C GLY A 82 -11.61 -9.04 -11.53
N VAL A 83 -11.79 -8.03 -12.39
CA VAL A 83 -10.97 -6.80 -12.36
C VAL A 83 -11.17 -6.05 -11.04
N LEU A 84 -12.41 -5.89 -10.58
CA LEU A 84 -12.70 -5.17 -9.33
C LEU A 84 -12.09 -5.88 -8.12
N VAL A 85 -12.25 -7.21 -8.02
CA VAL A 85 -11.67 -8.02 -6.94
C VAL A 85 -10.15 -7.98 -6.97
N ALA A 86 -9.54 -8.11 -8.16
CA ALA A 86 -8.08 -8.03 -8.30
C ALA A 86 -7.53 -6.67 -7.87
N MET A 87 -8.20 -5.57 -8.22
CA MET A 87 -7.80 -4.22 -7.81
C MET A 87 -7.99 -3.98 -6.31
N LEU A 88 -9.09 -4.47 -5.72
CA LEU A 88 -9.32 -4.37 -4.27
C LEU A 88 -8.26 -5.16 -3.49
N ALA A 89 -7.98 -6.39 -3.92
CA ALA A 89 -6.94 -7.23 -3.32
C ALA A 89 -5.54 -6.57 -3.41
N MET A 90 -5.22 -5.94 -4.54
CA MET A 90 -3.98 -5.17 -4.69
C MET A 90 -3.92 -3.98 -3.74
N GLY A 91 -5.02 -3.23 -3.61
CA GLY A 91 -5.13 -2.10 -2.68
C GLY A 91 -4.95 -2.52 -1.23
N GLU A 92 -5.64 -3.59 -0.81
CA GLU A 92 -5.52 -4.14 0.55
C GLU A 92 -4.13 -4.69 0.83
N GLY A 93 -3.50 -5.40 -0.11
CA GLY A 93 -2.13 -5.90 0.04
C GLY A 93 -1.10 -4.78 0.20
N PHE A 94 -1.24 -3.70 -0.58
CA PHE A 94 -0.38 -2.52 -0.46
C PHE A 94 -0.61 -1.78 0.86
N GLN A 95 -1.87 -1.58 1.24
CA GLN A 95 -2.23 -0.92 2.49
C GLN A 95 -1.78 -1.73 3.72
N ALA A 96 -1.88 -3.06 3.69
CA ALA A 96 -1.41 -3.93 4.77
C ALA A 96 0.12 -3.82 4.95
N THR A 97 0.87 -3.82 3.85
CA THR A 97 2.33 -3.65 3.86
C THR A 97 2.72 -2.27 4.42
N LEU A 98 2.04 -1.22 3.98
CA LEU A 98 2.31 0.15 4.44
C LEU A 98 1.85 0.42 5.87
N GLN A 99 0.76 -0.20 6.35
CA GLN A 99 0.34 -0.09 7.75
C GLN A 99 1.31 -0.78 8.71
N GLN A 100 1.95 -1.87 8.26
CA GLN A 100 3.04 -2.50 8.99
C GLN A 100 4.31 -1.63 8.97
N THR A 101 4.39 -0.67 8.05
CA THR A 101 5.52 0.25 7.92
C THR A 101 5.26 1.53 8.73
N GLY A 102 6.04 1.75 9.79
CA GLY A 102 6.02 2.97 10.59
C GLY A 102 5.30 2.87 11.95
N SER A 103 5.62 3.81 12.83
CA SER A 103 5.10 3.93 14.19
C SER A 103 4.70 5.38 14.50
N ASN A 104 3.88 5.57 15.53
CA ASN A 104 3.63 6.89 16.11
C ASN A 104 4.81 7.37 16.97
N ASP A 105 5.73 6.49 17.32
CA ASP A 105 6.95 6.82 18.09
C ASP A 105 8.06 7.38 17.20
N THR A 106 7.90 7.36 15.88
CA THR A 106 8.89 7.87 14.93
C THR A 106 8.25 8.90 14.02
N ALA A 107 8.97 9.99 13.79
CA ALA A 107 8.59 11.05 12.87
C ALA A 107 9.54 11.06 11.69
N ILE A 108 8.99 11.38 10.51
CA ILE A 108 9.74 11.63 9.29
C ILE A 108 9.61 13.10 8.93
N VAL A 109 10.75 13.70 8.62
CA VAL A 109 10.87 15.08 8.18
C VAL A 109 11.32 15.11 6.74
N LEU A 110 10.55 15.79 5.91
CA LEU A 110 10.81 16.02 4.49
C LEU A 110 10.94 17.52 4.24
N ARG A 111 11.46 17.89 3.09
CA ARG A 111 11.40 19.28 2.62
C ARG A 111 9.94 19.68 2.39
N GLY A 112 9.58 20.90 2.77
CA GLY A 112 8.24 21.45 2.58
C GLY A 112 7.81 21.36 1.11
N GLY A 113 6.60 20.85 0.88
CA GLY A 113 6.03 20.64 -0.47
C GLY A 113 6.51 19.38 -1.19
N SER A 114 7.35 18.54 -0.55
CA SER A 114 7.74 17.24 -1.11
C SER A 114 6.80 16.13 -0.60
N ASN A 115 6.11 15.45 -1.52
CA ASN A 115 5.16 14.37 -1.17
C ASN A 115 5.82 13.00 -0.92
N ALA A 116 7.10 12.85 -1.29
CA ALA A 116 7.85 11.60 -1.17
C ALA A 116 9.34 11.88 -0.91
N GLU A 117 10.03 10.95 -0.26
CA GLU A 117 11.49 11.00 -0.02
C GLU A 117 12.27 11.28 -1.32
N LEU A 118 11.90 10.61 -2.42
CA LEU A 118 12.57 10.75 -3.72
C LEU A 118 12.60 12.20 -4.25
N ASN A 119 11.58 13.00 -3.90
CA ASN A 119 11.43 14.39 -4.36
C ASN A 119 11.79 15.41 -3.28
N SER A 120 12.33 14.95 -2.14
CA SER A 120 12.73 15.78 -1.01
C SER A 120 14.24 15.99 -1.01
N VAL A 121 14.70 17.19 -0.63
CA VAL A 121 16.12 17.50 -0.49
C VAL A 121 16.28 18.40 0.73
N LEU A 122 17.00 17.90 1.72
CA LEU A 122 17.35 18.60 2.95
C LEU A 122 18.86 18.81 2.98
N GLU A 123 19.28 20.05 3.16
CA GLU A 123 20.68 20.43 3.27
C GLU A 123 21.26 20.04 4.64
N ARG A 124 22.59 19.88 4.70
CA ARG A 124 23.32 19.43 5.89
C ARG A 124 22.99 20.21 7.15
N ASP A 125 22.85 21.53 7.02
CA ASP A 125 22.57 22.42 8.14
C ASP A 125 21.19 22.13 8.73
N ASN A 126 20.20 21.85 7.87
CA ASN A 126 18.86 21.46 8.30
C ASN A 126 18.87 20.12 9.04
N LEU A 127 19.69 19.16 8.60
CA LEU A 127 19.80 17.85 9.26
C LEU A 127 20.24 18.00 10.72
N SER A 128 21.21 18.89 10.97
CA SER A 128 21.74 19.13 12.32
C SER A 128 20.73 19.81 13.24
N VAL A 129 19.92 20.72 12.70
CA VAL A 129 18.82 21.37 13.44
C VAL A 129 17.72 20.36 13.75
N ILE A 130 17.30 19.56 12.77
CA ILE A 130 16.24 18.55 12.95
C ILE A 130 16.65 17.50 13.97
N ALA A 131 17.88 16.98 13.88
CA ALA A 131 18.37 15.94 14.80
C ALA A 131 18.45 16.43 16.26
N ASN A 132 18.66 17.73 16.47
CA ASN A 132 18.79 18.31 17.81
C ASN A 132 17.51 19.00 18.33
N ALA A 133 16.42 18.94 17.56
CA ALA A 133 15.16 19.55 17.95
C ALA A 133 14.57 18.93 19.23
N PRO A 134 13.79 19.70 20.01
CA PRO A 134 13.13 19.19 21.20
C PRO A 134 12.12 18.09 20.83
N GLY A 135 12.00 17.08 21.69
CA GLY A 135 11.12 15.93 21.46
C GLY A 135 11.80 14.72 20.79
N VAL A 136 13.02 14.88 20.27
CA VAL A 136 13.84 13.75 19.76
C VAL A 136 14.40 12.94 20.93
N ALA A 137 14.15 11.63 20.92
CA ALA A 137 14.70 10.68 21.88
C ALA A 137 16.22 10.59 21.73
N ARG A 138 16.90 10.39 22.85
CA ARG A 138 18.36 10.30 22.92
C ARG A 138 18.73 8.85 23.25
N GLY A 139 19.68 8.29 22.49
CA GLY A 139 20.19 6.95 22.69
C GLY A 139 21.25 6.88 23.79
N PRO A 140 21.87 5.69 23.96
CA PRO A 140 23.01 5.51 24.86
C PRO A 140 24.13 6.49 24.51
N GLY A 141 24.60 7.28 25.49
CA GLY A 141 25.64 8.30 25.29
C GLY A 141 25.12 9.67 24.83
N GLY A 142 23.82 9.95 24.91
CA GLY A 142 23.25 11.29 24.68
C GLY A 142 23.16 11.70 23.20
N LYS A 143 23.46 10.78 22.28
CA LYS A 143 23.29 11.01 20.84
C LYS A 143 21.80 11.04 20.47
N PRO A 144 21.35 11.96 19.59
CA PRO A 144 19.97 11.96 19.13
C PRO A 144 19.70 10.73 18.27
N LEU A 145 18.59 10.05 18.52
CA LEU A 145 18.09 8.97 17.67
C LEU A 145 17.46 9.59 16.42
N ALA A 146 18.32 10.02 15.51
CA ALA A 146 17.96 10.64 14.25
C ALA A 146 18.85 10.07 13.14
N SER A 147 18.22 9.58 12.08
CA SER A 147 18.91 9.09 10.88
C SER A 147 18.54 9.99 9.70
N ALA A 148 19.56 10.65 9.14
CA ALA A 148 19.43 11.32 7.87
C ALA A 148 19.57 10.27 6.75
N GLU A 149 18.54 10.12 5.95
CA GLU A 149 18.42 9.03 4.99
C GLU A 149 18.40 9.55 3.56
N LEU A 150 19.03 8.77 2.69
CA LEU A 150 19.13 9.05 1.28
C LEU A 150 18.61 7.84 0.51
N SER A 151 17.52 7.98 -0.23
CA SER A 151 17.02 6.96 -1.16
C SER A 151 17.41 7.29 -2.60
N VAL A 152 18.21 6.42 -3.20
CA VAL A 152 18.56 6.48 -4.61
C VAL A 152 18.04 5.25 -5.32
N VAL A 153 17.78 5.37 -6.62
CA VAL A 153 17.31 4.25 -7.43
C VAL A 153 18.47 3.78 -8.30
N ALA A 154 18.69 2.47 -8.32
CA ALA A 154 19.60 1.81 -9.23
C ALA A 154 18.86 0.76 -10.06
N ASN A 155 19.40 0.45 -11.22
CA ASN A 155 18.88 -0.62 -12.05
C ASN A 155 19.70 -1.88 -11.79
N LEU A 156 19.02 -2.98 -11.49
CA LEU A 156 19.63 -4.29 -11.36
C LEU A 156 18.89 -5.31 -12.24
N PRO A 157 19.60 -6.30 -12.80
CA PRO A 157 18.97 -7.37 -13.56
C PRO A 157 18.06 -8.22 -12.65
N LYS A 158 16.88 -8.57 -13.16
CA LYS A 158 15.97 -9.47 -12.46
C LYS A 158 16.54 -10.89 -12.43
N LYS A 159 16.26 -11.61 -11.33
CA LYS A 159 16.61 -13.04 -11.22
C LYS A 159 15.82 -13.92 -12.20
N SER A 160 14.61 -13.49 -12.56
CA SER A 160 13.73 -14.20 -13.52
C SER A 160 14.17 -14.04 -14.97
N ASP A 161 14.79 -12.91 -15.33
CA ASP A 161 15.19 -12.58 -16.69
C ASP A 161 16.41 -11.63 -16.66
N PRO A 162 17.62 -12.14 -16.96
CA PRO A 162 18.85 -11.33 -16.98
C PRO A 162 18.85 -10.21 -18.02
N GLY A 163 18.00 -10.28 -19.05
CA GLY A 163 17.83 -9.22 -20.05
C GLY A 163 16.91 -8.08 -19.60
N ALA A 164 16.18 -8.27 -18.50
CA ALA A 164 15.26 -7.29 -17.95
C ALA A 164 15.85 -6.65 -16.69
N GLU A 165 16.12 -5.34 -16.76
CA GLU A 165 16.46 -4.55 -15.59
C GLU A 165 15.21 -4.13 -14.83
N ALA A 166 15.31 -4.08 -13.49
CA ALA A 166 14.33 -3.44 -12.64
C ALA A 166 14.99 -2.45 -11.68
N ASN A 167 14.18 -1.49 -11.27
CA ASN A 167 14.57 -0.47 -10.33
C ASN A 167 14.60 -1.06 -8.92
N VAL A 168 15.73 -0.95 -8.25
CA VAL A 168 15.90 -1.23 -6.84
C VAL A 168 16.20 0.06 -6.08
N SER A 169 15.62 0.20 -4.89
CA SER A 169 15.94 1.33 -4.02
C SER A 169 17.16 1.00 -3.18
N ILE A 170 18.13 1.91 -3.19
CA ILE A 170 19.29 1.90 -2.32
C ILE A 170 19.10 3.01 -1.30
N ARG A 171 19.09 2.65 -0.02
CA ARG A 171 18.96 3.56 1.10
C ARG A 171 20.31 3.73 1.80
N GLY A 172 20.84 4.94 1.74
CA GLY A 172 21.91 5.39 2.61
C GLY A 172 21.34 5.70 3.99
N VAL A 173 21.79 5.00 5.03
CA VAL A 173 21.33 5.18 6.41
C VAL A 173 22.52 5.43 7.35
N GLY A 174 22.27 6.10 8.47
CA GLY A 174 23.23 6.20 9.57
C GLY A 174 23.15 5.01 10.53
N ASP A 175 24.13 4.86 11.42
CA ASP A 175 24.16 3.79 12.42
C ASP A 175 22.91 3.79 13.33
N GLU A 176 22.33 4.95 13.59
CA GLU A 176 21.12 5.12 14.39
C GLU A 176 19.88 4.49 13.73
N ALA A 177 19.88 4.27 12.41
CA ALA A 177 18.74 3.68 11.69
C ALA A 177 18.38 2.28 12.20
N TRP A 178 19.38 1.50 12.64
CA TRP A 178 19.18 0.20 13.25
C TRP A 178 18.46 0.27 14.60
N ALA A 179 18.66 1.36 15.35
CA ALA A 179 17.95 1.60 16.61
C ALA A 179 16.56 2.20 16.40
N LEU A 180 16.36 2.94 15.30
CA LEU A 180 15.06 3.46 14.88
C LEU A 180 14.10 2.37 14.38
N ARG A 181 14.64 1.29 13.81
CA ARG A 181 13.87 0.22 13.17
C ARG A 181 14.17 -1.15 13.79
N PRO A 182 13.63 -1.45 14.98
CA PRO A 182 13.89 -2.71 15.68
C PRO A 182 13.33 -3.95 14.96
N ASN A 183 12.43 -3.75 13.99
CA ASN A 183 11.92 -4.80 13.12
C ASN A 183 12.96 -5.31 12.12
N VAL A 184 14.00 -4.51 11.82
CA VAL A 184 15.05 -4.87 10.88
C VAL A 184 16.10 -5.73 11.56
N LYS A 185 16.20 -6.99 11.15
CA LYS A 185 17.11 -7.99 11.72
C LYS A 185 18.02 -8.56 10.65
N ILE A 186 19.32 -8.62 10.95
CA ILE A 186 20.28 -9.31 10.08
C ILE A 186 20.06 -10.82 10.22
N VAL A 187 19.82 -11.50 9.10
CA VAL A 187 19.62 -12.96 9.06
C VAL A 187 20.86 -13.70 8.56
N GLN A 188 21.68 -13.04 7.73
CA GLN A 188 22.92 -13.60 7.21
C GLN A 188 24.01 -12.54 7.14
N GLY A 189 25.26 -12.93 7.37
CA GLY A 189 26.42 -12.05 7.26
C GLY A 189 26.50 -11.04 8.41
N ARG A 190 26.78 -9.77 8.08
CA ARG A 190 26.96 -8.69 9.06
C ARG A 190 26.39 -7.37 8.57
N ARG A 191 26.30 -6.39 9.48
CA ARG A 191 26.02 -5.00 9.11
C ARG A 191 27.17 -4.43 8.26
N PHE A 192 26.82 -3.47 7.41
CA PHE A 192 27.81 -2.66 6.70
C PHE A 192 28.65 -1.86 7.70
N LYS A 193 29.91 -1.61 7.37
CA LYS A 193 30.77 -0.71 8.13
C LYS A 193 30.73 0.69 7.50
N PRO A 194 30.52 1.75 8.31
CA PRO A 194 30.58 3.13 7.83
C PRO A 194 31.87 3.43 7.07
N GLY A 195 31.77 4.20 5.98
CA GLY A 195 32.91 4.59 5.13
C GLY A 195 33.45 3.51 4.18
N LEU A 196 32.95 2.26 4.25
CA LEU A 196 33.24 1.23 3.26
C LEU A 196 32.12 1.15 2.21
N ARG A 197 32.45 0.69 1.00
CA ARG A 197 31.48 0.39 -0.06
C ARG A 197 30.82 -0.97 0.18
N GLU A 198 30.14 -1.06 1.30
CA GLU A 198 29.42 -2.26 1.74
C GLU A 198 27.93 -2.00 1.71
N LEU A 199 27.17 -3.00 1.24
CA LEU A 199 25.72 -2.98 1.22
C LEU A 199 25.18 -4.21 1.97
N VAL A 200 23.99 -4.07 2.55
CA VAL A 200 23.20 -5.17 3.06
C VAL A 200 21.87 -5.22 2.29
N VAL A 201 21.42 -6.42 1.93
CA VAL A 201 20.25 -6.62 1.07
C VAL A 201 19.04 -7.02 1.89
N GLY A 202 17.87 -6.48 1.58
CA GLY A 202 16.61 -6.99 2.12
C GLY A 202 16.23 -8.33 1.48
N GLN A 203 15.57 -9.21 2.23
CA GLN A 203 15.16 -10.53 1.75
C GLN A 203 14.26 -10.47 0.51
N GLY A 204 13.36 -9.49 0.42
CA GLY A 204 12.54 -9.20 -0.75
C GLY A 204 13.38 -8.84 -1.99
N ALA A 205 14.40 -8.00 -1.83
CA ALA A 205 15.33 -7.67 -2.92
C ALA A 205 16.15 -8.89 -3.37
N LEU A 206 16.60 -9.72 -2.44
CA LEU A 206 17.34 -10.96 -2.72
C LEU A 206 16.54 -11.95 -3.59
N ARG A 207 15.21 -11.97 -3.45
CA ARG A 207 14.33 -12.83 -4.27
C ARG A 207 14.11 -12.29 -5.68
N GLN A 208 14.18 -10.98 -5.86
CA GLN A 208 13.83 -10.32 -7.13
C GLN A 208 15.03 -10.09 -8.05
N PHE A 209 16.20 -9.79 -7.48
CA PHE A 209 17.38 -9.36 -8.25
C PHE A 209 18.47 -10.43 -8.27
N ALA A 210 19.21 -10.48 -9.38
CA ALA A 210 20.39 -11.35 -9.51
C ALA A 210 21.65 -10.64 -8.98
N GLY A 211 22.60 -11.41 -8.44
CA GLY A 211 23.92 -10.88 -8.03
C GLY A 211 23.92 -10.06 -6.73
N VAL A 212 22.80 -10.00 -6.00
CA VAL A 212 22.68 -9.30 -4.71
C VAL A 212 22.91 -10.21 -3.50
N GLU A 213 23.55 -11.36 -3.71
CA GLU A 213 23.80 -12.37 -2.68
C GLU A 213 25.00 -11.97 -1.79
N VAL A 214 24.98 -12.38 -0.53
CA VAL A 214 26.08 -12.09 0.40
C VAL A 214 27.41 -12.63 -0.14
N GLY A 215 28.41 -11.75 -0.19
CA GLY A 215 29.73 -12.03 -0.76
C GLY A 215 29.92 -11.58 -2.21
N HIS A 216 28.84 -11.28 -2.94
CA HIS A 216 28.94 -10.76 -4.30
C HIS A 216 29.31 -9.28 -4.34
N GLN A 217 29.88 -8.88 -5.48
CA GLN A 217 30.16 -7.48 -5.79
C GLN A 217 29.20 -6.99 -6.87
N LEU A 218 28.62 -5.83 -6.63
CA LEU A 218 27.72 -5.13 -7.54
C LEU A 218 28.39 -3.86 -8.02
N ARG A 219 28.28 -3.57 -9.31
CA ARG A 219 28.75 -2.30 -9.87
C ARG A 219 27.60 -1.30 -9.88
N LEU A 220 27.65 -0.31 -9.00
CA LEU A 220 26.62 0.71 -8.82
C LEU A 220 27.24 2.10 -8.91
N ALA A 221 26.63 3.00 -9.68
CA ALA A 221 27.14 4.37 -9.93
C ALA A 221 28.62 4.39 -10.40
N GLY A 222 29.04 3.38 -11.16
CA GLY A 222 30.41 3.24 -11.65
C GLY A 222 31.44 2.76 -10.62
N GLN A 223 31.02 2.40 -9.39
CA GLN A 223 31.87 1.89 -8.33
C GLN A 223 31.48 0.45 -7.97
N GLU A 224 32.43 -0.33 -7.45
CA GLU A 224 32.16 -1.68 -6.91
C GLU A 224 31.72 -1.61 -5.45
N TRP A 225 30.66 -2.34 -5.14
CA TRP A 225 30.04 -2.46 -3.83
C TRP A 225 29.94 -3.92 -3.44
N THR A 226 30.33 -4.25 -2.21
CA THR A 226 30.28 -5.63 -1.72
C THR A 226 29.02 -5.82 -0.87
N ILE A 227 28.26 -6.89 -1.16
CA ILE A 227 27.15 -7.29 -0.30
C ILE A 227 27.70 -8.06 0.89
N VAL A 228 27.49 -7.56 2.11
CA VAL A 228 28.09 -8.13 3.33
C VAL A 228 27.06 -8.77 4.27
N GLY A 229 25.77 -8.60 4.01
CA GLY A 229 24.73 -9.21 4.81
C GLY A 229 23.34 -9.13 4.18
N GLU A 230 22.44 -9.92 4.74
CA GLU A 230 21.01 -9.96 4.43
C GLU A 230 20.22 -9.55 5.68
N PHE A 231 19.20 -8.72 5.51
CA PHE A 231 18.25 -8.38 6.56
C PHE A 231 16.81 -8.74 6.20
N VAL A 232 16.00 -8.95 7.23
CA VAL A 232 14.55 -9.09 7.14
C VAL A 232 13.89 -7.97 7.94
N SER A 233 12.85 -7.36 7.36
CA SER A 233 12.10 -6.26 7.99
C SER A 233 10.58 -6.50 8.04
N HIS A 234 10.08 -7.41 7.18
CA HIS A 234 8.65 -7.68 6.97
C HIS A 234 7.81 -6.43 6.66
N ASP A 235 8.43 -5.38 6.13
CA ASP A 235 7.77 -4.12 5.77
C ASP A 235 8.27 -3.64 4.39
N SER A 236 7.99 -2.39 4.01
CA SER A 236 8.42 -1.86 2.71
C SER A 236 9.95 -1.88 2.49
N HIS A 237 10.76 -1.90 3.56
CA HIS A 237 12.21 -1.87 3.49
C HIS A 237 12.81 -3.23 3.07
N ASP A 238 12.02 -4.30 3.05
CA ASP A 238 12.49 -5.65 2.70
C ASP A 238 12.94 -5.75 1.23
N SER A 239 12.50 -4.81 0.39
CA SER A 239 12.88 -4.72 -1.02
C SER A 239 13.94 -3.63 -1.30
N GLU A 240 14.65 -3.17 -0.28
CA GLU A 240 15.71 -2.17 -0.39
C GLU A 240 17.12 -2.76 -0.17
N LEU A 241 18.15 -2.08 -0.68
CA LEU A 241 19.54 -2.29 -0.29
C LEU A 241 19.96 -1.16 0.64
N TRP A 242 20.60 -1.47 1.76
CA TRP A 242 21.05 -0.47 2.71
C TRP A 242 22.57 -0.33 2.70
N GLY A 243 23.05 0.89 2.82
CA GLY A 243 24.48 1.20 2.93
C GLY A 243 24.72 2.43 3.78
N ASP A 244 25.98 2.78 3.95
CA ASP A 244 26.36 3.99 4.68
C ASP A 244 25.89 5.25 3.93
N ALA A 245 25.21 6.15 4.64
CA ALA A 245 24.66 7.37 4.06
C ALA A 245 25.71 8.23 3.34
N GLN A 246 26.91 8.38 3.89
CA GLN A 246 27.96 9.21 3.29
C GLN A 246 28.55 8.53 2.06
N THR A 247 28.82 7.22 2.12
CA THR A 247 29.34 6.46 0.98
C THR A 247 28.35 6.45 -0.18
N VAL A 248 27.05 6.24 0.08
CA VAL A 248 26.01 6.27 -0.96
C VAL A 248 25.87 7.68 -1.54
N ALA A 249 25.86 8.72 -0.69
CA ALA A 249 25.78 10.11 -1.15
C ALA A 249 26.96 10.50 -2.05
N ALA A 250 28.18 10.07 -1.70
CA ALA A 250 29.38 10.29 -2.49
C ALA A 250 29.31 9.58 -3.85
N ALA A 251 28.91 8.30 -3.87
CA ALA A 251 28.82 7.53 -5.11
C ALA A 251 27.79 8.11 -6.09
N TYR A 252 26.64 8.56 -5.58
CA TYR A 252 25.55 9.13 -6.39
C TYR A 252 25.61 10.66 -6.54
N ARG A 253 26.72 11.30 -6.14
CA ARG A 253 26.93 12.76 -6.26
C ARG A 253 25.82 13.59 -5.61
N ARG A 254 25.30 13.14 -4.47
CA ARG A 254 24.26 13.82 -3.68
C ARG A 254 24.81 14.81 -2.64
N GLY A 255 26.14 14.91 -2.52
CA GLY A 255 26.80 15.83 -1.59
C GLY A 255 26.47 15.52 -0.13
N SER A 256 26.29 16.56 0.69
CA SER A 256 25.87 16.41 2.11
C SER A 256 24.36 16.57 2.31
N SER A 257 23.56 16.37 1.26
CA SER A 257 22.11 16.43 1.35
C SER A 257 21.52 15.06 1.72
N ALA A 258 20.39 15.07 2.42
CA ALA A 258 19.57 13.89 2.65
C ALA A 258 18.17 14.12 2.08
N GLN A 259 17.45 13.06 1.81
CA GLN A 259 16.08 13.16 1.32
C GLN A 259 15.08 13.24 2.47
N SER A 260 15.35 12.55 3.56
CA SER A 260 14.50 12.53 4.73
C SER A 260 15.34 12.48 6.00
N VAL A 261 14.74 12.92 7.10
CA VAL A 261 15.28 12.66 8.44
C VAL A 261 14.23 11.90 9.22
N THR A 262 14.55 10.66 9.59
CA THR A 262 13.72 9.87 10.48
C THR A 262 14.23 10.03 11.90
N VAL A 263 13.37 10.44 12.81
CA VAL A 263 13.70 10.61 14.23
C VAL A 263 12.82 9.72 15.08
N ARG A 264 13.35 9.24 16.20
CA ARG A 264 12.53 8.67 17.28
C ARG A 264 12.13 9.77 18.23
N LEU A 265 10.86 9.84 18.55
CA LEU A 265 10.32 10.76 19.54
C LEU A 265 10.48 10.18 20.93
N THR A 266 10.57 11.04 21.95
CA THR A 266 10.56 10.62 23.36
C THR A 266 9.25 9.93 23.74
N SER A 267 8.15 10.36 23.13
CA SER A 267 6.83 9.74 23.20
C SER A 267 5.97 10.18 22.00
N PRO A 268 4.88 9.48 21.67
CA PRO A 268 3.94 9.93 20.64
C PRO A 268 3.39 11.34 20.89
N ALA A 269 3.20 11.72 22.17
CA ALA A 269 2.71 13.05 22.54
C ALA A 269 3.72 14.17 22.29
N ALA A 270 5.02 13.84 22.17
CA ALA A 270 6.06 14.82 21.87
C ALA A 270 6.03 15.27 20.39
N PHE A 271 5.29 14.58 19.52
CA PHE A 271 5.20 14.90 18.10
C PHE A 271 4.78 16.34 17.83
N ASP A 272 3.72 16.82 18.49
CA ASP A 272 3.20 18.18 18.25
C ASP A 272 4.21 19.25 18.68
N SER A 273 4.92 19.01 19.79
CA SER A 273 5.98 19.91 20.25
C SER A 273 7.19 19.91 19.31
N PHE A 274 7.57 18.75 18.79
CA PHE A 274 8.66 18.59 17.82
C PHE A 274 8.30 19.29 16.50
N LYS A 275 7.08 19.06 15.99
CA LYS A 275 6.56 19.70 14.80
C LYS A 275 6.51 21.23 14.95
N ALA A 276 5.98 21.73 16.07
CA ALA A 276 5.91 23.16 16.34
C ALA A 276 7.32 23.79 16.39
N ALA A 277 8.29 23.12 17.03
CA ALA A 277 9.66 23.60 17.11
C ALA A 277 10.34 23.69 15.73
N LEU A 278 10.12 22.71 14.85
CA LEU A 278 10.67 22.73 13.49
C LEU A 278 10.00 23.80 12.60
N LEU A 279 8.68 23.99 12.74
CA LEU A 279 7.95 25.00 11.96
C LEU A 279 8.19 26.43 12.45
N ALA A 280 8.58 26.59 13.71
CA ALA A 280 8.94 27.89 14.28
C ALA A 280 10.34 28.37 13.86
N ASP A 281 11.24 27.46 13.43
CA ASP A 281 12.58 27.83 12.98
C ASP A 281 12.54 28.37 11.54
N PRO A 282 12.83 29.67 11.31
CA PRO A 282 12.74 30.28 9.97
C PRO A 282 13.76 29.71 8.98
N ARG A 283 14.78 28.98 9.44
CA ARG A 283 15.76 28.30 8.59
C ARG A 283 15.18 27.04 7.96
N LEU A 284 14.14 26.46 8.55
CA LEU A 284 13.56 25.20 8.12
C LEU A 284 12.30 25.42 7.29
N LYS A 285 12.34 24.94 6.04
CA LYS A 285 11.15 24.76 5.20
C LYS A 285 10.87 23.28 5.07
N VAL A 286 10.23 22.71 6.08
CA VAL A 286 10.04 21.27 6.22
C VAL A 286 8.57 20.90 6.37
N ASP A 287 8.23 19.68 5.97
CA ASP A 287 6.98 19.02 6.34
C ASP A 287 7.29 17.88 7.32
N VAL A 288 6.50 17.80 8.38
CA VAL A 288 6.73 16.91 9.52
C VAL A 288 5.48 16.08 9.73
N SER A 289 5.65 14.77 9.64
CA SER A 289 4.59 13.78 9.83
C SER A 289 5.11 12.62 10.68
N THR A 290 4.22 11.89 11.34
CA THR A 290 4.60 10.59 11.89
C THR A 290 4.89 9.64 10.74
N THR A 291 5.77 8.65 10.95
CA THR A 291 6.03 7.66 9.88
C THR A 291 4.75 6.93 9.49
N ARG A 292 3.87 6.63 10.46
CA ARG A 292 2.55 6.04 10.20
C ARG A 292 1.67 6.93 9.32
N GLU A 293 1.60 8.24 9.58
CA GLU A 293 0.85 9.17 8.74
C GLU A 293 1.44 9.26 7.33
N TYR A 294 2.77 9.32 7.22
CA TYR A 294 3.47 9.38 5.93
C TYR A 294 3.16 8.16 5.04
N TYR A 295 3.32 6.93 5.58
CA TYR A 295 3.02 5.72 4.82
C TYR A 295 1.51 5.56 4.55
N THR A 296 0.65 6.04 5.45
CA THR A 296 -0.81 6.08 5.18
C THR A 296 -1.11 7.00 4.00
N LYS A 297 -0.55 8.22 3.95
CA LYS A 297 -0.72 9.16 2.83
C LYS A 297 -0.20 8.60 1.50
N GLN A 298 0.90 7.83 1.51
CA GLN A 298 1.37 7.15 0.29
C GLN A 298 0.34 6.14 -0.26
N SER A 299 -0.43 5.49 0.61
CA SER A 299 -1.48 4.56 0.18
C SER A 299 -2.75 5.25 -0.34
N GLU A 300 -3.08 6.45 0.18
CA GLU A 300 -4.32 7.15 -0.15
C GLU A 300 -4.48 7.46 -1.64
N GLY A 301 -3.37 7.82 -2.32
CA GLY A 301 -3.37 8.08 -3.75
C GLY A 301 -3.84 6.87 -4.56
N LEU A 302 -3.33 5.68 -4.23
CA LEU A 302 -3.72 4.43 -4.88
C LEU A 302 -5.18 4.07 -4.55
N THR A 303 -5.59 4.19 -3.28
CA THR A 303 -6.97 3.97 -2.86
C THR A 303 -7.94 4.89 -3.61
N LYS A 304 -7.56 6.14 -3.86
CA LYS A 304 -8.36 7.10 -4.62
C LYS A 304 -8.51 6.67 -6.08
N VAL A 305 -7.44 6.21 -6.73
CA VAL A 305 -7.51 5.67 -8.10
C VAL A 305 -8.42 4.44 -8.16
N ILE A 306 -8.26 3.49 -7.22
CA ILE A 306 -9.12 2.30 -7.13
C ILE A 306 -10.59 2.71 -6.97
N ARG A 307 -10.87 3.72 -6.12
CA ARG A 307 -12.23 4.22 -5.92
C ARG A 307 -12.82 4.82 -7.19
N VAL A 308 -12.06 5.62 -7.94
CA VAL A 308 -12.50 6.23 -9.20
C VAL A 308 -12.79 5.16 -10.25
N VAL A 309 -11.90 4.18 -10.40
CA VAL A 309 -12.09 3.07 -11.34
C VAL A 309 -13.32 2.25 -10.93
N GLY A 310 -13.44 1.90 -9.64
CA GLY A 310 -14.58 1.15 -9.12
C GLY A 310 -15.92 1.86 -9.34
N ILE A 311 -15.99 3.18 -9.13
CA ILE A 311 -17.20 3.97 -9.41
C ILE A 311 -17.51 4.00 -10.91
N THR A 312 -16.50 4.19 -11.76
CA THR A 312 -16.67 4.23 -13.22
C THR A 312 -17.21 2.90 -13.73
N VAL A 313 -16.56 1.81 -13.34
CA VAL A 313 -16.95 0.44 -13.69
C VAL A 313 -18.35 0.11 -13.16
N GLY A 314 -18.63 0.44 -11.89
CA GLY A 314 -19.95 0.23 -11.29
C GLY A 314 -21.05 1.02 -12.01
N THR A 315 -20.74 2.22 -12.50
CA THR A 315 -21.69 3.03 -13.28
C THR A 315 -21.98 2.41 -14.64
N ILE A 316 -20.97 1.96 -15.37
CA ILE A 316 -21.13 1.26 -16.65
C ILE A 316 -21.99 -0.01 -16.45
N MET A 317 -21.76 -0.76 -15.39
CA MET A 317 -22.58 -1.94 -15.04
C MET A 317 -24.03 -1.56 -14.73
N ALA A 318 -24.26 -0.52 -13.93
CA ALA A 318 -25.61 -0.07 -13.59
C ALA A 318 -26.39 0.29 -14.86
N ILE A 319 -25.74 0.98 -15.81
CA ILE A 319 -26.31 1.32 -17.11
C ILE A 319 -26.59 0.05 -17.94
N GLY A 320 -25.62 -0.87 -18.03
CA GLY A 320 -25.78 -2.13 -18.76
C GLY A 320 -26.92 -3.00 -18.21
N ALA A 321 -27.09 -3.05 -16.89
CA ALA A 321 -28.18 -3.75 -16.24
C ALA A 321 -29.55 -3.13 -16.57
N ILE A 322 -29.64 -1.80 -16.63
CA ILE A 322 -30.87 -1.08 -17.03
C ILE A 322 -31.23 -1.42 -18.48
N PHE A 323 -30.28 -1.38 -19.41
CA PHE A 323 -30.55 -1.74 -20.81
C PHE A 323 -30.89 -3.22 -21.00
N GLY A 324 -30.23 -4.11 -20.24
CA GLY A 324 -30.56 -5.54 -20.22
C GLY A 324 -31.96 -5.83 -19.66
N ALA A 325 -32.44 -5.02 -18.72
CA ALA A 325 -33.81 -5.11 -18.22
C ALA A 325 -34.83 -4.55 -19.22
N LEU A 326 -34.51 -3.41 -19.86
CA LEU A 326 -35.41 -2.75 -20.82
C LEU A 326 -35.56 -3.50 -22.15
N THR A 327 -34.55 -4.24 -22.60
CA THR A 327 -34.63 -5.07 -23.82
C THR A 327 -35.44 -6.36 -23.65
N ARG A 328 -35.89 -6.66 -22.42
CA ARG A 328 -36.73 -7.83 -22.10
C ARG A 328 -38.17 -7.47 -21.68
N CYS A 329 -38.59 -6.22 -21.84
CA CYS A 329 -40.01 -5.81 -21.86
C CYS A 329 -40.42 -5.50 -23.30
#